data_AF-A0A0B7F3V6-F1
#
_entry.id   AF-A0A0B7F3V6-F1
#
_cell.length_a   1.000
_cell.length_b   1.000
_cell.length_c   1.000
_cell.angle_alpha   90.00
_cell.angle_beta   90.00
_cell.angle_gamma   90.00
#
_symmetry.space_group_name_H-M   'P 1'
#
loop_
_entity.id
_entity.type
_entity.pdbx_description
1 polymer ?
#
loop_
_entity_poly.entity_id
_entity_poly.type
_entity_poly.pdbx_seq_one_letter_code
_entity_poly.pdbx_strand_id
1 'polypeptide(L)'
;MVRVTRTLTTHTKRIKIGEPVILVRSSDVNTRRVFHSSRVASAAQKDPYQVLGVKKDATAADIKKAYFALARKYHPDTNKETSAKDKFIDIQSAYEILGDSEKRTAYDQYGSASQQQGFDPNAFAGARGPFGGGGFGGFQDFGGAFGAGTGRSQADIFETLFGSAFGGVRGNRRTGFQESVRGSDIETSVGIEFLEACHGTSRTINVTPVVDCKPCSGSGLKPGAKRSTCGSCRGTGTRTFVIQSGFQMASTCTECGGTGTTVPNGSQCGDCGGLGKVRIRKTVKVDVPAGIEDGMSVRVSGAGDAPTSGTGSPGDLLVRINVAPSKTFRRQGVNIHHDARIPLHTALLGGKVRVPTLDGEVEVRVPGGTQQGQECVLKGRGVPALYGSEKGDLFVSFAIQIPRTLTQRQREILQQYADDVEGRSSPQADQTTSTAGSGSSREPSAGKQDDMPNAPDQENDSRRKRTATGTG
;
A
#
# COMPACT_ATOMS: atom_id res chain seq x y z
N MET A 1 28.64 29.53 41.24
CA MET A 1 28.45 30.99 41.09
C MET A 1 29.69 31.52 40.40
N VAL A 2 29.69 32.21 39.24
CA VAL A 2 28.62 32.89 38.46
C VAL A 2 28.93 32.87 36.94
N ARG A 3 27.86 32.86 36.11
CA ARG A 3 27.71 33.22 34.67
C ARG A 3 28.44 32.49 33.53
N VAL A 4 27.58 31.81 32.77
CA VAL A 4 27.49 31.59 31.32
C VAL A 4 27.88 32.78 30.42
N THR A 5 28.58 32.50 29.31
CA THR A 5 28.25 32.95 27.92
C THR A 5 28.88 32.02 26.87
N ARG A 6 28.19 31.81 25.74
CA ARG A 6 28.68 31.12 24.52
C ARG A 6 28.64 32.12 23.37
N THR A 7 29.60 32.05 22.44
CA THR A 7 29.55 32.71 21.13
C THR A 7 30.06 31.78 20.03
N LEU A 8 29.42 31.84 18.86
CA LEU A 8 29.73 31.04 17.67
C LEU A 8 30.39 31.93 16.60
N THR A 9 31.27 31.33 15.79
CA THR A 9 32.01 32.00 14.72
C THR A 9 31.44 31.70 13.33
N THR A 10 31.16 32.75 12.56
CA THR A 10 30.98 32.71 11.10
C THR A 10 31.52 33.99 10.49
N HIS A 11 32.16 33.94 9.32
CA HIS A 11 32.43 35.14 8.52
C HIS A 11 32.51 34.84 7.01
N THR A 12 31.89 35.73 6.24
CA THR A 12 31.63 35.60 4.79
C THR A 12 32.52 36.52 3.96
N LYS A 13 32.80 36.15 2.69
CA LYS A 13 33.49 36.98 1.69
C LYS A 13 32.51 37.94 0.98
N ARG A 14 32.99 39.13 0.59
CA ARG A 14 32.35 40.04 -0.38
C ARG A 14 33.38 40.65 -1.35
N ILE A 15 32.90 41.03 -2.53
CA ILE A 15 33.66 41.48 -3.71
C ILE A 15 33.64 43.03 -3.82
N LYS A 16 34.61 43.63 -4.53
CA LYS A 16 34.65 45.07 -4.91
C LYS A 16 34.83 45.26 -6.44
N ILE A 17 34.56 46.49 -6.92
CA ILE A 17 34.27 46.88 -8.32
C ILE A 17 35.14 48.09 -8.74
N GLY A 18 35.35 48.30 -10.07
CA GLY A 18 35.86 49.55 -10.71
C GLY A 18 37.33 49.47 -11.14
N GLU A 19 37.83 50.06 -12.24
CA GLU A 19 37.36 51.08 -13.23
C GLU A 19 38.35 51.04 -14.46
N PRO A 20 38.34 51.91 -15.52
CA PRO A 20 37.35 52.87 -16.05
C PRO A 20 37.13 52.76 -17.61
N VAL A 21 36.52 53.81 -18.22
CA VAL A 21 35.97 53.88 -19.60
C VAL A 21 36.83 54.72 -20.57
N ILE A 22 36.79 54.42 -21.89
CA ILE A 22 37.16 55.35 -22.98
C ILE A 22 36.02 55.44 -24.02
N LEU A 23 35.73 56.66 -24.48
CA LEU A 23 34.70 56.98 -25.50
C LEU A 23 35.33 57.32 -26.86
N VAL A 24 34.72 56.86 -27.96
CA VAL A 24 34.86 57.47 -29.30
C VAL A 24 33.48 57.48 -29.99
N ARG A 25 33.15 58.57 -30.69
CA ARG A 25 31.94 58.77 -31.52
C ARG A 25 32.27 58.72 -33.01
N SER A 26 31.38 58.12 -33.80
CA SER A 26 31.02 58.39 -35.21
C SER A 26 30.25 57.15 -35.71
N SER A 27 29.23 57.14 -36.56
CA SER A 27 28.36 58.13 -37.23
C SER A 27 27.40 57.27 -38.09
N ASP A 28 26.28 57.81 -38.57
CA ASP A 28 25.15 57.05 -39.16
C ASP A 28 25.48 56.02 -40.26
N VAL A 29 24.87 54.82 -40.17
CA VAL A 29 24.63 53.93 -41.32
C VAL A 29 23.19 53.38 -41.28
N ASN A 30 22.36 53.91 -42.16
CA ASN A 30 20.99 53.47 -42.42
C ASN A 30 20.96 52.07 -43.06
N THR A 31 20.45 51.06 -42.35
CA THR A 31 20.26 49.69 -42.88
C THR A 31 18.79 49.28 -42.90
N ARG A 32 18.17 49.43 -44.08
CA ARG A 32 16.85 48.83 -44.39
C ARG A 32 16.95 47.31 -44.27
N ARG A 33 16.15 46.70 -43.39
CA ARG A 33 16.01 45.23 -43.34
C ARG A 33 15.14 44.76 -44.50
N VAL A 34 15.70 43.96 -45.40
CA VAL A 34 14.94 43.24 -46.43
C VAL A 34 14.27 42.04 -45.78
N PHE A 35 12.96 41.92 -45.95
CA PHE A 35 12.24 40.71 -45.56
C PHE A 35 12.50 39.61 -46.59
N HIS A 36 13.14 38.52 -46.18
CA HIS A 36 13.20 37.28 -46.95
C HIS A 36 12.26 36.27 -46.30
N SER A 37 11.26 35.80 -47.03
CA SER A 37 10.39 34.71 -46.62
C SER A 37 11.12 33.38 -46.75
N SER A 38 11.72 32.91 -45.65
CA SER A 38 12.07 31.50 -45.53
C SER A 38 10.79 30.68 -45.69
N ARG A 39 10.73 29.85 -46.74
CA ARG A 39 9.67 28.84 -46.88
C ARG A 39 9.69 28.00 -45.61
N VAL A 40 8.58 28.01 -44.86
CA VAL A 40 8.35 26.99 -43.85
C VAL A 40 8.30 25.67 -44.59
N ALA A 41 9.35 24.85 -44.42
CA ALA A 41 9.28 23.46 -44.76
C ALA A 41 8.24 22.85 -43.80
N SER A 42 6.99 22.75 -44.25
CA SER A 42 6.02 21.84 -43.65
C SER A 42 6.73 20.50 -43.52
N ALA A 43 6.84 19.97 -42.31
CA ALA A 43 7.34 18.62 -42.11
C ALA A 43 6.46 17.71 -42.96
N ALA A 44 7.01 17.22 -44.07
CA ALA A 44 6.24 16.42 -45.02
C ALA A 44 5.75 15.18 -44.26
N GLN A 45 4.43 15.07 -44.08
CA GLN A 45 3.84 13.93 -43.40
C GLN A 45 4.35 12.66 -44.10
N LYS A 46 5.02 11.79 -43.34
CA LYS A 46 5.60 10.56 -43.87
C LYS A 46 4.46 9.68 -44.39
N ASP A 47 4.60 9.14 -45.59
CA ASP A 47 3.60 8.24 -46.19
C ASP A 47 3.42 7.02 -45.25
N PRO A 48 2.22 6.78 -44.68
CA PRO A 48 2.01 5.77 -43.65
C PRO A 48 2.26 4.36 -44.19
N TYR A 49 2.12 4.14 -45.51
CA TYR A 49 2.49 2.88 -46.16
C TYR A 49 4.01 2.66 -46.09
N GLN A 50 4.81 3.72 -46.27
CA GLN A 50 6.28 3.66 -46.16
C GLN A 50 6.73 3.48 -44.70
N VAL A 51 6.03 4.11 -43.74
CA VAL A 51 6.32 3.97 -42.29
C VAL A 51 6.08 2.54 -41.80
N LEU A 52 4.99 1.90 -42.22
CA LEU A 52 4.71 0.49 -41.90
C LEU A 52 5.44 -0.52 -42.81
N GLY A 53 6.15 -0.05 -43.84
CA GLY A 53 6.88 -0.91 -44.79
C GLY A 53 5.97 -1.80 -45.66
N VAL A 54 4.73 -1.37 -45.90
CA VAL A 54 3.71 -2.10 -46.66
C VAL A 54 3.39 -1.41 -47.98
N LYS A 55 2.94 -2.17 -48.98
CA LYS A 55 2.47 -1.60 -50.25
C LYS A 55 1.05 -1.03 -50.11
N LYS A 56 0.67 -0.14 -51.04
CA LYS A 56 -0.66 0.52 -51.04
C LYS A 56 -1.84 -0.45 -51.27
N ASP A 57 -1.59 -1.58 -51.90
CA ASP A 57 -2.51 -2.70 -52.13
C ASP A 57 -2.57 -3.72 -50.97
N ALA A 58 -1.83 -3.52 -49.88
CA ALA A 58 -1.78 -4.46 -48.77
C ALA A 58 -3.15 -4.68 -48.09
N THR A 59 -3.44 -5.92 -47.69
CA THR A 59 -4.67 -6.25 -46.98
C THR A 59 -4.62 -5.74 -45.54
N ALA A 60 -5.79 -5.55 -44.91
CA ALA A 60 -5.87 -5.15 -43.50
C ALA A 60 -5.16 -6.16 -42.57
N ALA A 61 -5.14 -7.45 -42.93
CA ALA A 61 -4.42 -8.47 -42.18
C ALA A 61 -2.90 -8.28 -42.26
N ASP A 62 -2.36 -7.84 -43.40
CA ASP A 62 -0.93 -7.66 -43.59
C ASP A 62 -0.43 -6.35 -42.97
N ILE A 63 -1.24 -5.28 -43.04
CA ILE A 63 -1.02 -4.03 -42.29
C ILE A 63 -0.93 -4.32 -40.79
N LYS A 64 -1.87 -5.11 -40.26
CA LYS A 64 -1.87 -5.53 -38.85
C LYS A 64 -0.64 -6.36 -38.47
N LYS A 65 -0.22 -7.32 -39.30
CA LYS A 65 1.01 -8.10 -39.08
C LYS A 65 2.26 -7.21 -39.07
N ALA A 66 2.38 -6.28 -40.03
CA ALA A 66 3.51 -5.36 -40.12
C ALA A 66 3.60 -4.45 -38.88
N TYR A 67 2.46 -3.90 -38.45
CA TYR A 67 2.36 -3.12 -37.20
C TYR A 67 2.86 -3.92 -35.99
N PHE A 68 2.37 -5.14 -35.75
CA PHE A 68 2.81 -5.93 -34.59
C PHE A 68 4.30 -6.32 -34.65
N ALA A 69 4.85 -6.59 -35.84
CA ALA A 69 6.27 -6.88 -36.01
C ALA A 69 7.15 -5.65 -35.70
N LEU A 70 6.74 -4.46 -36.14
CA LEU A 70 7.46 -3.21 -35.90
C LEU A 70 7.30 -2.71 -34.46
N ALA A 71 6.08 -2.77 -33.91
CA ALA A 71 5.79 -2.40 -32.52
C ALA A 71 6.62 -3.24 -31.53
N ARG A 72 6.76 -4.55 -31.75
CA ARG A 72 7.62 -5.42 -30.92
C ARG A 72 9.13 -5.12 -31.05
N LYS A 73 9.56 -4.53 -32.17
CA LYS A 73 10.96 -4.17 -32.45
C LYS A 73 11.36 -2.79 -31.90
N TYR A 74 10.39 -1.88 -31.77
CA TYR A 74 10.59 -0.50 -31.30
C TYR A 74 9.86 -0.20 -29.98
N HIS A 75 9.39 -1.22 -29.25
CA HIS A 75 8.77 -1.03 -27.94
C HIS A 75 9.79 -0.45 -26.94
N PRO A 76 9.44 0.61 -26.18
CA PRO A 76 10.39 1.35 -25.33
C PRO A 76 11.08 0.49 -24.26
N ASP A 77 10.41 -0.55 -23.76
CA ASP A 77 11.01 -1.46 -22.76
C ASP A 77 12.05 -2.42 -23.36
N THR A 78 11.90 -2.80 -24.63
CA THR A 78 12.78 -3.76 -25.31
C THR A 78 13.92 -3.09 -26.08
N ASN A 79 13.75 -1.83 -26.47
CA ASN A 79 14.73 -1.08 -27.25
C ASN A 79 15.00 0.29 -26.59
N LYS A 80 16.20 0.45 -26.03
CA LYS A 80 16.62 1.62 -25.25
C LYS A 80 17.23 2.75 -26.10
N GLU A 81 17.20 2.67 -27.43
CA GLU A 81 17.65 3.76 -28.29
C GLU A 81 16.69 4.96 -28.23
N THR A 82 17.24 6.17 -28.13
CA THR A 82 16.47 7.42 -28.24
C THR A 82 15.66 7.50 -29.54
N SER A 83 16.19 6.93 -30.63
CA SER A 83 15.53 6.89 -31.95
C SER A 83 14.35 5.91 -32.06
N ALA A 84 14.23 4.96 -31.13
CA ALA A 84 13.16 3.96 -31.14
C ALA A 84 11.80 4.59 -30.78
N LYS A 85 11.79 5.54 -29.84
CA LYS A 85 10.58 6.25 -29.40
C LYS A 85 9.92 7.02 -30.54
N ASP A 86 10.69 7.79 -31.30
CA ASP A 86 10.16 8.59 -32.41
C ASP A 86 9.61 7.70 -33.53
N LYS A 87 10.32 6.60 -33.86
CA LYS A 87 9.85 5.59 -34.81
C LYS A 87 8.57 4.89 -34.33
N PHE A 88 8.45 4.61 -33.03
CA PHE A 88 7.24 4.01 -32.45
C PHE A 88 6.02 4.95 -32.58
N ILE A 89 6.21 6.25 -32.36
CA ILE A 89 5.17 7.27 -32.58
C ILE A 89 4.77 7.33 -34.06
N ASP A 90 5.75 7.34 -34.98
CA ASP A 90 5.46 7.27 -36.43
C ASP A 90 4.63 6.00 -36.76
N ILE A 91 5.06 4.82 -36.30
CA ILE A 91 4.40 3.51 -36.53
C ILE A 91 2.95 3.51 -35.99
N GLN A 92 2.73 4.07 -34.80
CA GLN A 92 1.39 4.17 -34.23
C GLN A 92 0.49 5.09 -35.05
N SER A 93 0.97 6.29 -35.41
CA SER A 93 0.20 7.23 -36.24
C SER A 93 -0.15 6.66 -37.62
N ALA A 94 0.74 5.86 -38.22
CA ALA A 94 0.48 5.20 -39.50
C ALA A 94 -0.57 4.09 -39.39
N TYR A 95 -0.60 3.34 -38.28
CA TYR A 95 -1.62 2.31 -38.03
C TYR A 95 -2.99 2.91 -37.69
N GLU A 96 -3.05 4.07 -37.03
CA GLU A 96 -4.31 4.79 -36.77
C GLU A 96 -5.01 5.27 -38.05
N ILE A 97 -4.25 5.48 -39.14
CA ILE A 97 -4.77 5.80 -40.48
C ILE A 97 -5.14 4.52 -41.24
N LEU A 98 -4.23 3.55 -41.31
CA LEU A 98 -4.34 2.40 -42.22
C LEU A 98 -5.06 1.18 -41.63
N GLY A 99 -5.24 1.13 -40.31
CA GLY A 99 -5.91 0.04 -39.59
C GLY A 99 -7.44 0.12 -39.63
N ASP A 100 -8.00 1.29 -39.94
CA ASP A 100 -9.43 1.54 -40.09
C ASP A 100 -9.77 1.72 -41.58
N SER A 101 -10.78 1.00 -42.08
CA SER A 101 -11.16 1.03 -43.50
C SER A 101 -11.69 2.39 -43.97
N GLU A 102 -12.38 3.14 -43.11
CA GLU A 102 -12.93 4.44 -43.46
C GLU A 102 -11.81 5.49 -43.53
N LYS A 103 -10.92 5.49 -42.53
CA LYS A 103 -9.76 6.40 -42.50
C LYS A 103 -8.75 6.09 -43.60
N ARG A 104 -8.51 4.82 -43.89
CA ARG A 104 -7.67 4.41 -45.04
C ARG A 104 -8.27 4.92 -46.35
N THR A 105 -9.58 4.75 -46.56
CA THR A 105 -10.25 5.22 -47.78
C THR A 105 -10.17 6.75 -47.91
N ALA A 106 -10.36 7.49 -46.80
CA ALA A 106 -10.19 8.94 -46.78
C ALA A 106 -8.73 9.36 -47.07
N TYR A 107 -7.73 8.64 -46.54
CA TYR A 107 -6.32 8.91 -46.82
C TYR A 107 -5.93 8.57 -48.28
N ASP A 108 -6.44 7.47 -48.83
CA ASP A 108 -6.17 7.07 -50.21
C ASP A 108 -6.84 8.01 -51.23
N GLN A 109 -7.96 8.66 -50.87
CA GLN A 109 -8.67 9.63 -51.72
C GLN A 109 -8.15 11.07 -51.59
N TYR A 110 -7.82 11.52 -50.38
CA TYR A 110 -7.52 12.94 -50.09
C TYR A 110 -6.10 13.18 -49.54
N GLY A 111 -5.30 12.12 -49.36
CA GLY A 111 -3.94 12.19 -48.84
C GLY A 111 -3.87 12.79 -47.43
N SER A 112 -2.79 13.53 -47.17
CA SER A 112 -2.54 14.25 -45.91
C SER A 112 -3.61 15.28 -45.53
N ALA A 113 -4.44 15.74 -46.48
CA ALA A 113 -5.52 16.68 -46.18
C ALA A 113 -6.66 16.04 -45.34
N SER A 114 -6.83 14.71 -45.42
CA SER A 114 -7.82 13.96 -44.63
C SER A 114 -7.61 14.02 -43.11
N GLN A 115 -6.43 14.45 -42.64
CA GLN A 115 -6.08 14.54 -41.22
C GLN A 115 -6.35 15.91 -40.59
N GLN A 116 -6.87 16.89 -41.32
CA GLN A 116 -7.19 18.20 -40.73
C GLN A 116 -8.46 18.14 -39.88
N GLN A 117 -8.43 18.73 -38.67
CA GLN A 117 -9.61 18.82 -37.81
C GLN A 117 -10.70 19.63 -38.51
N GLY A 118 -11.90 19.03 -38.64
CA GLY A 118 -13.02 19.57 -39.42
C GLY A 118 -13.20 18.98 -40.81
N PHE A 119 -12.38 17.99 -41.22
CA PHE A 119 -12.59 17.24 -42.45
C PHE A 119 -13.79 16.27 -42.32
N ASP A 120 -14.88 16.56 -43.03
CA ASP A 120 -16.04 15.68 -43.18
C ASP A 120 -16.09 15.13 -44.62
N PRO A 121 -15.87 13.82 -44.84
CA PRO A 121 -15.92 13.20 -46.17
C PRO A 121 -17.25 13.39 -46.90
N ASN A 122 -18.37 13.48 -46.17
CA ASN A 122 -19.70 13.67 -46.75
C ASN A 122 -20.01 15.13 -47.09
N ALA A 123 -19.32 16.10 -46.47
CA ALA A 123 -19.53 17.52 -46.77
C ALA A 123 -19.03 17.91 -48.18
N PHE A 124 -17.98 17.24 -48.69
CA PHE A 124 -17.44 17.54 -50.02
C PHE A 124 -18.26 16.90 -51.16
N ALA A 125 -18.85 15.72 -50.94
CA ALA A 125 -19.68 15.04 -51.94
C ALA A 125 -21.04 15.74 -52.22
N GLY A 126 -21.52 16.56 -51.30
CA GLY A 126 -22.78 17.32 -51.44
C GLY A 126 -22.64 18.70 -52.13
N ALA A 127 -21.43 19.17 -52.41
CA ALA A 127 -21.17 20.57 -52.77
C ALA A 127 -21.38 20.93 -54.26
N ARG A 128 -22.61 20.77 -54.76
CA ARG A 128 -23.12 21.49 -55.95
C ARG A 128 -24.29 22.39 -55.55
N GLY A 129 -24.00 23.44 -54.79
CA GLY A 129 -24.95 24.48 -54.35
C GLY A 129 -24.28 25.87 -54.25
N PRO A 130 -24.99 26.98 -54.55
CA PRO A 130 -24.37 28.21 -55.03
C PRO A 130 -24.01 29.23 -53.92
N PHE A 131 -23.39 28.80 -52.82
CA PHE A 131 -22.86 29.72 -51.80
C PHE A 131 -21.38 29.49 -51.55
N GLY A 132 -20.55 30.13 -52.38
CA GLY A 132 -19.12 30.30 -52.12
C GLY A 132 -18.85 31.62 -51.40
N GLY A 133 -17.76 31.65 -50.62
CA GLY A 133 -17.17 32.87 -50.08
C GLY A 133 -17.62 33.25 -48.67
N GLY A 134 -16.70 33.18 -47.72
CA GLY A 134 -16.91 33.63 -46.33
C GLY A 134 -15.82 33.09 -45.41
N GLY A 135 -14.71 33.83 -45.26
CA GLY A 135 -13.60 33.40 -44.41
C GLY A 135 -13.91 33.55 -42.92
N PHE A 136 -13.23 32.75 -42.09
CA PHE A 136 -13.14 32.99 -40.65
C PHE A 136 -11.69 32.83 -40.18
N GLY A 137 -10.93 33.93 -40.30
CA GLY A 137 -9.62 34.03 -39.66
C GLY A 137 -9.81 34.37 -38.18
N GLY A 138 -9.34 33.51 -37.28
CA GLY A 138 -9.61 33.70 -35.85
C GLY A 138 -9.16 32.59 -34.90
N PHE A 139 -8.04 31.90 -35.18
CA PHE A 139 -7.44 30.96 -34.21
C PHE A 139 -5.94 31.22 -34.01
N GLN A 140 -5.61 32.49 -33.76
CA GLN A 140 -4.27 32.91 -33.34
C GLN A 140 -4.28 33.37 -31.87
N ASP A 141 -5.07 32.72 -31.01
CA ASP A 141 -5.06 32.99 -29.56
C ASP A 141 -5.40 31.78 -28.67
N PHE A 142 -4.89 30.59 -29.03
CA PHE A 142 -4.87 29.41 -28.14
C PHE A 142 -3.44 28.96 -27.79
N GLY A 143 -2.41 29.55 -28.42
CA GLY A 143 -1.01 29.32 -28.10
C GLY A 143 -0.50 30.08 -26.86
N GLY A 144 -1.21 31.12 -26.42
CA GLY A 144 -0.82 31.94 -25.25
C GLY A 144 -1.25 31.36 -23.89
N ALA A 145 -2.28 30.51 -23.87
CA ALA A 145 -2.88 30.00 -22.62
C ALA A 145 -2.28 28.67 -22.12
N PHE A 146 -1.38 28.05 -22.87
CA PHE A 146 -0.73 26.76 -22.51
C PHE A 146 0.72 26.94 -22.02
N GLY A 147 1.07 28.16 -21.60
CA GLY A 147 2.45 28.62 -21.39
C GLY A 147 2.90 28.83 -19.94
N ALA A 148 2.25 28.26 -18.93
CA ALA A 148 2.75 28.25 -17.55
C ALA A 148 2.13 27.15 -16.67
N GLY A 149 2.96 26.41 -15.93
CA GLY A 149 2.51 25.67 -14.73
C GLY A 149 2.39 24.14 -14.82
N THR A 150 3.54 23.45 -14.76
CA THR A 150 3.74 22.18 -14.02
C THR A 150 2.76 20.99 -14.23
N GLY A 151 3.17 20.04 -15.08
CA GLY A 151 3.37 18.66 -14.61
C GLY A 151 2.15 17.77 -14.34
N ARG A 152 1.15 17.75 -15.23
CA ARG A 152 0.13 16.66 -15.26
C ARG A 152 -0.06 16.07 -16.67
N SER A 153 -0.49 14.82 -16.71
CA SER A 153 -0.48 13.91 -17.86
C SER A 153 -1.31 14.42 -19.05
N GLN A 154 -0.78 14.23 -20.27
CA GLN A 154 -1.45 14.66 -21.51
C GLN A 154 -2.61 13.73 -21.95
N ALA A 155 -2.76 12.55 -21.34
CA ALA A 155 -3.80 11.58 -21.68
C ALA A 155 -5.18 11.96 -21.11
N ASP A 156 -5.25 12.34 -19.83
CA ASP A 156 -6.52 12.52 -19.10
C ASP A 156 -7.36 13.72 -19.62
N ILE A 157 -6.68 14.72 -20.19
CA ILE A 157 -7.31 15.90 -20.80
C ILE A 157 -7.93 15.53 -22.16
N PHE A 158 -7.34 14.59 -22.90
CA PHE A 158 -7.86 14.15 -24.19
C PHE A 158 -9.15 13.34 -24.02
N GLU A 159 -9.23 12.46 -23.03
CA GLU A 159 -10.45 11.69 -22.74
C GLU A 159 -11.63 12.59 -22.32
N THR A 160 -11.37 13.58 -21.45
CA THR A 160 -12.40 14.52 -20.97
C THR A 160 -12.93 15.44 -22.09
N LEU A 161 -12.07 15.87 -23.01
CA LEU A 161 -12.43 16.80 -24.10
C LEU A 161 -13.00 16.09 -25.34
N PHE A 162 -12.56 14.87 -25.64
CA PHE A 162 -13.03 14.13 -26.82
C PHE A 162 -14.30 13.31 -26.54
N GLY A 163 -14.48 12.82 -25.31
CA GLY A 163 -15.70 12.11 -24.88
C GLY A 163 -16.96 12.98 -24.83
N SER A 164 -16.79 14.32 -24.77
CA SER A 164 -17.89 15.29 -24.71
C SER A 164 -18.29 15.89 -26.07
N ALA A 165 -17.55 15.59 -27.15
CA ALA A 165 -17.73 16.23 -28.46
C ALA A 165 -18.38 15.34 -29.54
N PHE A 166 -18.31 14.01 -29.44
CA PHE A 166 -18.81 13.07 -30.48
C PHE A 166 -20.22 12.49 -30.20
N GLY A 167 -20.89 12.93 -29.14
CA GLY A 167 -22.26 12.51 -28.79
C GLY A 167 -23.35 13.36 -29.45
N GLY A 168 -23.86 12.93 -30.61
CA GLY A 168 -24.81 13.69 -31.42
C GLY A 168 -26.15 14.07 -30.74
N VAL A 169 -26.67 15.23 -31.12
CA VAL A 169 -27.90 15.84 -30.58
C VAL A 169 -29.15 14.95 -30.81
N ARG A 170 -29.58 14.22 -29.78
CA ARG A 170 -30.97 13.75 -29.63
C ARG A 170 -31.40 13.72 -28.16
N GLY A 171 -32.45 14.48 -27.84
CA GLY A 171 -33.25 14.28 -26.63
C GLY A 171 -32.74 14.97 -25.37
N ASN A 172 -33.22 16.20 -25.14
CA ASN A 172 -33.23 16.82 -23.82
C ASN A 172 -34.15 16.05 -22.85
N ARG A 173 -33.66 14.94 -22.30
CA ARG A 173 -34.09 14.44 -20.99
C ARG A 173 -32.90 14.59 -20.05
N ARG A 174 -33.02 15.55 -19.13
CA ARG A 174 -32.27 15.52 -17.87
C ARG A 174 -32.78 14.36 -17.00
N THR A 175 -32.61 13.13 -17.47
CA THR A 175 -32.45 11.99 -16.57
C THR A 175 -31.18 12.31 -15.81
N GLY A 176 -31.29 12.60 -14.52
CA GLY A 176 -30.14 13.02 -13.73
C GLY A 176 -29.01 12.00 -13.90
N PHE A 177 -27.76 12.49 -13.95
CA PHE A 177 -26.62 11.65 -13.67
C PHE A 177 -26.84 11.08 -12.27
N GLN A 178 -27.40 9.87 -12.19
CA GLN A 178 -27.24 9.01 -11.03
C GLN A 178 -25.81 8.49 -11.09
N GLU A 179 -24.86 9.42 -10.89
CA GLU A 179 -23.57 9.08 -10.36
C GLU A 179 -23.85 8.19 -9.15
N SER A 180 -23.30 6.98 -9.14
CA SER A 180 -23.54 6.01 -8.08
C SER A 180 -22.83 6.49 -6.83
N VAL A 181 -23.46 7.43 -6.11
CA VAL A 181 -22.89 8.06 -4.93
C VAL A 181 -22.56 6.96 -3.93
N ARG A 182 -21.26 6.71 -3.77
CA ARG A 182 -20.76 5.77 -2.77
C ARG A 182 -20.86 6.44 -1.40
N GLY A 183 -21.28 5.69 -0.40
CA GLY A 183 -21.25 6.18 0.98
C GLY A 183 -19.82 6.33 1.52
N SER A 184 -19.68 7.06 2.63
CA SER A 184 -18.38 7.27 3.27
C SER A 184 -17.82 5.96 3.83
N ASP A 185 -16.51 5.78 3.65
CA ASP A 185 -15.79 4.70 4.31
C ASP A 185 -15.65 5.03 5.81
N ILE A 186 -15.77 4.01 6.67
CA ILE A 186 -15.63 4.15 8.12
C ILE A 186 -14.25 3.63 8.51
N GLU A 187 -13.49 4.41 9.29
CA GLU A 187 -12.24 3.94 9.89
C GLU A 187 -12.48 3.49 11.34
N THR A 188 -11.86 2.40 11.75
CA THR A 188 -11.88 1.91 13.15
C THR A 188 -10.56 1.22 13.46
N SER A 189 -10.07 1.32 14.70
CA SER A 189 -8.86 0.62 15.12
C SER A 189 -9.16 -0.55 16.05
N VAL A 190 -8.36 -1.62 15.94
CA VAL A 190 -8.44 -2.81 16.81
C VAL A 190 -7.04 -3.13 17.34
N GLY A 191 -6.94 -3.26 18.66
CA GLY A 191 -5.75 -3.80 19.32
C GLY A 191 -5.75 -5.33 19.27
N ILE A 192 -4.63 -5.93 18.86
CA ILE A 192 -4.44 -7.39 18.77
C ILE A 192 -3.12 -7.75 19.47
N GLU A 193 -3.07 -8.90 20.13
CA GLU A 193 -1.82 -9.35 20.77
C GLU A 193 -0.82 -9.86 19.72
N PHE A 194 0.48 -9.78 20.03
CA PHE A 194 1.54 -10.23 19.13
C PHE A 194 1.37 -11.67 18.62
N LEU A 195 0.99 -12.60 19.52
CA LEU A 195 0.80 -14.01 19.16
C LEU A 195 -0.41 -14.21 18.25
N GLU A 196 -1.51 -13.49 18.52
CA GLU A 196 -2.71 -13.50 17.68
C GLU A 196 -2.46 -12.91 16.28
N ALA A 197 -1.62 -11.87 16.19
CA ALA A 197 -1.19 -11.30 14.91
C ALA A 197 -0.31 -12.27 14.10
N CYS A 198 0.46 -13.13 14.77
CA CYS A 198 1.29 -14.14 14.11
C CYS A 198 0.47 -15.33 13.58
N HIS A 199 -0.52 -15.79 14.34
CA HIS A 199 -1.38 -16.94 13.96
C HIS A 199 -2.58 -16.56 13.08
N GLY A 200 -2.99 -15.29 13.10
CA GLY A 200 -4.25 -14.85 12.49
C GLY A 200 -5.44 -15.14 13.40
N THR A 201 -6.38 -14.20 13.50
CA THR A 201 -7.57 -14.34 14.36
C THR A 201 -8.78 -13.65 13.75
N SER A 202 -9.99 -14.11 14.07
CA SER A 202 -11.21 -13.37 13.72
C SER A 202 -11.68 -12.53 14.90
N ARG A 203 -11.80 -11.21 14.72
CA ARG A 203 -12.29 -10.29 15.76
C ARG A 203 -13.66 -9.72 15.38
N THR A 204 -14.56 -9.63 16.36
CA THR A 204 -15.88 -9.00 16.19
C THR A 204 -15.83 -7.54 16.61
N ILE A 205 -16.08 -6.63 15.68
CA ILE A 205 -16.04 -5.18 15.91
C ILE A 205 -17.48 -4.66 15.91
N ASN A 206 -17.79 -3.78 16.87
CA ASN A 206 -19.07 -3.07 16.90
C ASN A 206 -18.92 -1.71 16.23
N VAL A 207 -19.54 -1.53 15.07
CA VAL A 207 -19.56 -0.28 14.30
C VAL A 207 -20.96 0.33 14.31
N THR A 208 -21.05 1.64 14.09
CA THR A 208 -22.31 2.39 14.01
C THR A 208 -22.51 3.07 12.66
N PRO A 209 -22.58 2.32 11.55
CA PRO A 209 -22.83 2.89 10.23
C PRO A 209 -24.21 3.56 10.15
N VAL A 210 -24.27 4.62 9.36
CA VAL A 210 -25.52 5.12 8.78
C VAL A 210 -25.97 4.10 7.75
N VAL A 211 -27.19 3.59 7.88
CA VAL A 211 -27.80 2.64 6.93
C VAL A 211 -29.16 3.16 6.47
N ASP A 212 -29.65 2.61 5.36
CA ASP A 212 -31.02 2.86 4.93
C ASP A 212 -32.01 2.38 6.00
N CYS A 213 -32.98 3.24 6.30
CA CYS A 213 -34.03 2.95 7.27
C CYS A 213 -34.93 1.83 6.74
N LYS A 214 -34.81 0.64 7.35
CA LYS A 214 -35.49 -0.61 6.95
C LYS A 214 -36.96 -0.46 6.54
N PRO A 215 -37.85 0.23 7.27
CA PRO A 215 -39.26 0.38 6.87
C PRO A 215 -39.48 1.25 5.63
N CYS A 216 -38.56 2.15 5.26
CA CYS A 216 -38.75 3.06 4.13
C CYS A 216 -37.73 2.87 2.99
N SER A 217 -36.72 2.01 3.16
CA SER A 217 -35.64 1.73 2.21
C SER A 217 -35.01 2.99 1.60
N GLY A 218 -34.68 3.98 2.45
CA GLY A 218 -34.08 5.24 2.01
C GLY A 218 -35.05 6.31 1.48
N SER A 219 -36.33 5.98 1.25
CA SER A 219 -37.29 6.92 0.62
C SER A 219 -37.73 8.10 1.51
N GLY A 220 -37.63 7.93 2.84
CA GLY A 220 -38.13 8.86 3.86
C GLY A 220 -39.65 8.78 4.10
N LEU A 221 -40.37 7.91 3.38
CA LEU A 221 -41.82 7.81 3.41
C LEU A 221 -42.30 6.57 4.15
N LYS A 222 -43.54 6.60 4.66
CA LYS A 222 -44.22 5.39 5.15
C LYS A 222 -44.39 4.37 4.01
N PRO A 223 -44.39 3.06 4.31
CA PRO A 223 -44.64 2.02 3.30
C PRO A 223 -45.90 2.33 2.47
N GLY A 224 -45.77 2.33 1.14
CA GLY A 224 -46.86 2.61 0.21
C GLY A 224 -47.20 4.09 -0.04
N ALA A 225 -46.68 5.03 0.76
CA ALA A 225 -46.84 6.45 0.48
C ALA A 225 -45.96 6.91 -0.70
N LYS A 226 -46.51 7.74 -1.59
CA LYS A 226 -45.81 8.29 -2.77
C LYS A 226 -45.65 9.80 -2.61
N ARG A 227 -44.58 10.38 -3.17
CA ARG A 227 -44.43 11.84 -3.26
C ARG A 227 -45.46 12.39 -4.24
N SER A 228 -46.17 13.45 -3.85
CA SER A 228 -47.09 14.17 -4.74
C SER A 228 -46.33 15.17 -5.60
N THR A 229 -46.77 15.43 -6.82
CA THR A 229 -46.23 16.54 -7.62
C THR A 229 -46.52 17.87 -6.92
N CYS A 230 -45.52 18.73 -6.79
CA CYS A 230 -45.69 20.05 -6.18
C CYS A 230 -46.66 20.89 -7.04
N GLY A 231 -47.81 21.30 -6.49
CA GLY A 231 -48.81 22.08 -7.24
C GLY A 231 -48.27 23.41 -7.76
N SER A 232 -47.37 24.04 -7.00
CA SER A 232 -46.84 25.37 -7.25
C SER A 232 -45.75 25.50 -8.32
N CYS A 233 -45.11 24.40 -8.68
CA CYS A 233 -44.22 24.32 -9.86
C CYS A 233 -44.66 23.22 -10.86
N ARG A 234 -45.74 22.49 -10.57
CA ARG A 234 -46.24 21.37 -11.39
C ARG A 234 -45.16 20.33 -11.74
N GLY A 235 -44.16 20.15 -10.87
CA GLY A 235 -43.06 19.21 -11.07
C GLY A 235 -41.77 19.81 -11.66
N THR A 236 -41.75 21.07 -12.12
CA THR A 236 -40.54 21.67 -12.72
C THR A 236 -39.43 21.99 -11.71
N GLY A 237 -39.75 22.04 -10.41
CA GLY A 237 -38.81 22.43 -9.35
C GLY A 237 -38.50 23.93 -9.30
N THR A 238 -38.74 24.68 -10.37
CA THR A 238 -38.51 26.13 -10.47
C THR A 238 -39.82 26.91 -10.71
N ARG A 239 -39.87 28.14 -10.23
CA ARG A 239 -40.92 29.12 -10.57
C ARG A 239 -40.32 30.18 -11.49
N THR A 240 -40.97 30.44 -12.61
CA THR A 240 -40.57 31.49 -13.54
C THR A 240 -41.34 32.77 -13.20
N PHE A 241 -40.61 33.83 -12.87
CA PHE A 241 -41.16 35.18 -12.71
C PHE A 241 -40.88 35.98 -13.98
N VAL A 242 -41.93 36.56 -14.58
CA VAL A 242 -41.80 37.48 -15.71
C VAL A 242 -41.74 38.89 -15.15
N ILE A 243 -40.59 39.55 -15.27
CA ILE A 243 -40.43 40.95 -14.87
C ILE A 243 -41.03 41.82 -15.99
N GLN A 244 -41.64 42.96 -15.65
CA GLN A 244 -42.32 43.86 -16.61
C GLN A 244 -41.46 44.34 -17.80
N SER A 245 -40.14 44.17 -17.76
CA SER A 245 -39.21 44.43 -18.88
C SER A 245 -39.06 43.27 -19.87
N GLY A 246 -39.90 42.23 -19.81
CA GLY A 246 -39.86 41.10 -20.75
C GLY A 246 -38.83 40.01 -20.43
N PHE A 247 -38.00 40.19 -19.40
CA PHE A 247 -37.05 39.19 -18.93
C PHE A 247 -37.72 38.18 -17.99
N GLN A 248 -37.49 36.89 -18.25
CA GLN A 248 -37.97 35.79 -17.42
C GLN A 248 -36.85 35.31 -16.49
N MET A 249 -37.07 35.38 -15.18
CA MET A 249 -36.13 34.86 -14.17
C MET A 249 -36.69 33.59 -13.54
N ALA A 250 -35.95 32.49 -13.63
CA ALA A 250 -36.29 31.24 -12.95
C ALA A 250 -35.65 31.20 -11.55
N SER A 251 -36.47 31.01 -10.52
CA SER A 251 -36.02 30.76 -9.15
C SER A 251 -36.35 29.33 -8.72
N THR A 252 -35.71 28.83 -7.67
CA THR A 252 -36.15 27.57 -7.03
C THR A 252 -37.55 27.74 -6.43
N CYS A 253 -38.39 26.71 -6.55
CA CYS A 253 -39.72 26.71 -5.97
C CYS A 253 -39.63 26.53 -4.45
N THR A 254 -40.04 27.57 -3.70
CA THR A 254 -39.96 27.63 -2.23
C THR A 254 -40.71 26.50 -1.51
N GLU A 255 -41.80 25.99 -2.09
CA GLU A 255 -42.63 24.93 -1.49
C GLU A 255 -42.06 23.51 -1.63
N CYS A 256 -41.17 23.26 -2.58
CA CYS A 256 -40.53 21.94 -2.77
C CYS A 256 -38.99 22.00 -2.69
N GLY A 257 -38.41 23.16 -2.39
CA GLY A 257 -36.96 23.35 -2.30
C GLY A 257 -36.20 23.03 -3.60
N GLY A 258 -36.87 23.10 -4.76
CA GLY A 258 -36.29 22.67 -6.05
C GLY A 258 -36.57 21.22 -6.46
N THR A 259 -37.11 20.38 -5.58
CA THR A 259 -37.26 18.93 -5.84
C THR A 259 -38.43 18.54 -6.76
N GLY A 260 -39.31 19.48 -7.12
CA GLY A 260 -40.49 19.27 -7.96
C GLY A 260 -41.62 18.45 -7.30
N THR A 261 -41.36 17.80 -6.17
CA THR A 261 -42.30 16.93 -5.46
C THR A 261 -42.46 17.38 -4.01
N THR A 262 -43.66 17.22 -3.47
CA THR A 262 -43.97 17.47 -2.06
C THR A 262 -44.25 16.14 -1.36
N VAL A 263 -43.88 16.08 -0.08
CA VAL A 263 -44.23 14.98 0.81
C VAL A 263 -45.56 15.33 1.49
N PRO A 264 -46.64 14.55 1.32
CA PRO A 264 -47.91 14.87 1.97
C PRO A 264 -47.80 14.80 3.51
N ASN A 265 -48.48 15.70 4.21
CA ASN A 265 -48.40 15.84 5.66
C ASN A 265 -48.74 14.50 6.36
N GLY A 266 -47.89 14.08 7.31
CA GLY A 266 -48.05 12.81 8.03
C GLY A 266 -47.60 11.55 7.28
N SER A 267 -47.13 11.66 6.03
CA SER A 267 -46.60 10.51 5.26
C SER A 267 -45.10 10.22 5.47
N GLN A 268 -44.41 11.05 6.26
CA GLN A 268 -43.02 10.84 6.68
C GLN A 268 -42.88 9.56 7.51
N CYS A 269 -41.80 8.82 7.30
CA CYS A 269 -41.47 7.64 8.11
C CYS A 269 -41.06 8.05 9.54
N GLY A 270 -41.69 7.43 10.54
CA GLY A 270 -41.48 7.74 11.97
C GLY A 270 -40.05 7.44 12.42
N ASP A 271 -39.57 6.23 12.16
CA ASP A 271 -38.26 5.72 12.63
C ASP A 271 -37.04 6.54 12.16
N CYS A 272 -37.20 7.35 11.11
CA CYS A 272 -36.14 8.22 10.58
C CYS A 272 -36.56 9.70 10.49
N GLY A 273 -37.71 10.10 11.03
CA GLY A 273 -38.23 11.47 10.94
C GLY A 273 -38.29 12.03 9.51
N GLY A 274 -38.55 11.18 8.50
CA GLY A 274 -38.52 11.57 7.09
C GLY A 274 -37.15 11.60 6.39
N LEU A 275 -36.03 11.39 7.09
CA LEU A 275 -34.67 11.48 6.54
C LEU A 275 -34.23 10.28 5.67
N GLY A 276 -34.93 9.14 5.76
CA GLY A 276 -34.63 7.93 5.01
C GLY A 276 -33.44 7.09 5.52
N LYS A 277 -32.53 7.69 6.29
CA LYS A 277 -31.33 7.03 6.85
C LYS A 277 -31.39 6.98 8.39
N VAL A 278 -30.78 5.97 9.00
CA VAL A 278 -30.68 5.79 10.46
C VAL A 278 -29.31 5.21 10.85
N ARG A 279 -28.78 5.59 12.02
CA ARG A 279 -27.56 4.95 12.57
C ARG A 279 -27.95 3.71 13.36
N ILE A 280 -27.35 2.57 13.04
CA ILE A 280 -27.61 1.29 13.72
C ILE A 280 -26.29 0.68 14.21
N ARG A 281 -26.26 0.17 15.44
CA ARG A 281 -25.14 -0.66 15.93
C ARG A 281 -25.14 -1.99 15.19
N LYS A 282 -24.07 -2.27 14.45
CA LYS A 282 -23.86 -3.51 13.69
C LYS A 282 -22.56 -4.16 14.16
N THR A 283 -22.63 -5.42 14.56
CA THR A 283 -21.44 -6.23 14.82
C THR A 283 -20.95 -6.80 13.49
N VAL A 284 -19.68 -6.58 13.16
CA VAL A 284 -19.02 -7.06 11.94
C VAL A 284 -17.88 -7.98 12.36
N LYS A 285 -17.87 -9.22 11.85
CA LYS A 285 -16.73 -10.13 12.00
C LYS A 285 -15.67 -9.72 10.98
N VAL A 286 -14.44 -9.55 11.47
CA VAL A 286 -13.28 -9.16 10.66
C VAL A 286 -12.22 -10.22 10.83
N ASP A 287 -11.90 -10.89 9.74
CA ASP A 287 -10.91 -11.96 9.71
C ASP A 287 -9.53 -11.33 9.44
N VAL A 288 -8.64 -11.42 10.43
CA VAL A 288 -7.30 -10.83 10.37
C VAL A 288 -6.31 -11.91 9.91
N PRO A 289 -5.62 -11.71 8.78
CA PRO A 289 -4.69 -12.70 8.25
C PRO A 289 -3.48 -12.88 9.16
N ALA A 290 -2.94 -14.10 9.17
CA ALA A 290 -1.71 -14.43 9.86
C ALA A 290 -0.53 -13.61 9.30
N GLY A 291 0.31 -13.08 10.19
CA GLY A 291 1.50 -12.31 9.81
C GLY A 291 1.27 -10.81 9.60
N ILE A 292 0.09 -10.28 9.92
CA ILE A 292 -0.21 -8.84 9.84
C ILE A 292 0.83 -7.99 10.60
N GLU A 293 1.27 -6.87 10.02
CA GLU A 293 2.15 -5.91 10.69
C GLU A 293 1.37 -4.81 11.41
N ASP A 294 2.05 -4.12 12.32
CA ASP A 294 1.46 -2.98 13.03
C ASP A 294 1.10 -1.84 12.08
N GLY A 295 -0.08 -1.26 12.26
CA GLY A 295 -0.60 -0.15 11.46
C GLY A 295 -1.21 -0.54 10.11
N MET A 296 -1.16 -1.79 9.69
CA MET A 296 -1.84 -2.26 8.47
C MET A 296 -3.38 -2.15 8.58
N SER A 297 -4.05 -1.94 7.45
CA SER A 297 -5.51 -1.84 7.38
C SER A 297 -6.15 -3.02 6.64
N VAL A 298 -7.13 -3.66 7.27
CA VAL A 298 -7.99 -4.69 6.68
C VAL A 298 -9.29 -4.04 6.23
N ARG A 299 -9.65 -4.22 4.95
CA ARG A 299 -10.85 -3.65 4.35
C ARG A 299 -11.99 -4.67 4.36
N VAL A 300 -13.13 -4.29 4.94
CA VAL A 300 -14.37 -5.07 4.92
C VAL A 300 -15.38 -4.35 4.02
N SER A 301 -15.66 -4.94 2.87
CA SER A 301 -16.45 -4.28 1.83
C SER A 301 -17.91 -4.06 2.24
N GLY A 302 -18.46 -2.88 1.93
CA GLY A 302 -19.88 -2.56 2.15
C GLY A 302 -20.31 -2.49 3.63
N ALA A 303 -19.35 -2.34 4.56
CA ALA A 303 -19.59 -2.21 6.00
C ALA A 303 -19.42 -0.76 6.52
N GLY A 304 -19.17 0.20 5.62
CA GLY A 304 -19.16 1.64 5.90
C GLY A 304 -20.56 2.25 5.92
N ASP A 305 -20.64 3.58 5.76
CA ASP A 305 -21.90 4.32 5.74
C ASP A 305 -22.64 4.16 4.40
N ALA A 306 -23.97 4.28 4.43
CA ALA A 306 -24.79 4.52 3.24
C ALA A 306 -24.63 5.96 2.72
N PRO A 307 -24.79 6.21 1.41
CA PRO A 307 -24.61 7.56 0.85
C PRO A 307 -25.58 8.59 1.43
N THR A 308 -25.03 9.77 1.75
CA THR A 308 -25.73 10.91 2.37
C THR A 308 -26.86 11.45 1.50
N SER A 309 -26.76 11.28 0.18
CA SER A 309 -27.79 11.67 -0.79
C SER A 309 -27.89 10.63 -1.90
N GLY A 310 -29.11 10.38 -2.37
CA GLY A 310 -29.40 9.44 -3.45
C GLY A 310 -29.37 7.96 -3.07
N THR A 311 -29.39 7.13 -4.11
CA THR A 311 -29.32 5.67 -4.06
C THR A 311 -27.96 5.22 -4.62
N GLY A 312 -27.19 4.49 -3.82
CA GLY A 312 -25.86 4.02 -4.18
C GLY A 312 -25.34 3.02 -3.15
N SER A 313 -24.19 2.41 -3.41
CA SER A 313 -23.60 1.42 -2.52
C SER A 313 -23.05 2.06 -1.24
N PRO A 314 -23.11 1.36 -0.08
CA PRO A 314 -22.40 1.81 1.11
C PRO A 314 -20.88 1.85 0.89
N GLY A 315 -20.18 2.61 1.74
CA GLY A 315 -18.72 2.58 1.82
C GLY A 315 -18.19 1.28 2.42
N ASP A 316 -16.87 1.19 2.53
CA ASP A 316 -16.16 0.08 3.17
C ASP A 316 -15.83 0.42 4.63
N LEU A 317 -15.61 -0.60 5.46
CA LEU A 317 -15.02 -0.46 6.79
C LEU A 317 -13.52 -0.73 6.70
N LEU A 318 -12.70 0.27 7.01
CA LEU A 318 -11.26 0.19 7.06
C LEU A 318 -10.82 -0.04 8.52
N VAL A 319 -10.40 -1.26 8.82
CA VAL A 319 -9.96 -1.67 10.16
C VAL A 319 -8.45 -1.56 10.27
N ARG A 320 -7.95 -0.55 10.95
CA ARG A 320 -6.52 -0.41 11.27
C ARG A 320 -6.16 -1.30 12.44
N ILE A 321 -5.20 -2.21 12.23
CA ILE A 321 -4.74 -3.13 13.25
C ILE A 321 -3.55 -2.51 13.97
N ASN A 322 -3.63 -2.46 15.29
CA ASN A 322 -2.52 -2.07 16.15
C ASN A 322 -2.04 -3.32 16.90
N VAL A 323 -0.80 -3.75 16.69
CA VAL A 323 -0.25 -4.97 17.29
C VAL A 323 0.50 -4.61 18.57
N ALA A 324 0.03 -5.13 19.71
CA ALA A 324 0.68 -4.88 20.99
C ALA A 324 2.10 -5.48 21.02
N PRO A 325 3.14 -4.72 21.44
CA PRO A 325 4.50 -5.21 21.49
C PRO A 325 4.64 -6.34 22.53
N SER A 326 5.28 -7.43 22.14
CA SER A 326 5.45 -8.59 23.03
C SER A 326 6.64 -8.39 23.98
N LYS A 327 6.57 -9.01 25.17
CA LYS A 327 7.66 -9.02 26.16
C LYS A 327 8.74 -10.06 25.87
N THR A 328 8.42 -11.08 25.08
CA THR A 328 9.24 -12.29 24.87
C THR A 328 9.99 -12.24 23.53
N PHE A 329 9.36 -11.65 22.51
CA PHE A 329 9.78 -11.65 21.12
C PHE A 329 9.89 -10.23 20.56
N ARG A 330 10.97 -9.94 19.83
CA ARG A 330 11.11 -8.75 18.97
C ARG A 330 10.97 -9.18 17.51
N ARG A 331 9.99 -8.64 16.79
CA ARG A 331 9.79 -8.92 15.35
C ARG A 331 10.64 -7.99 14.48
N GLN A 332 11.24 -8.53 13.44
CA GLN A 332 11.95 -7.81 12.38
C GLN A 332 11.50 -8.38 11.03
N GLY A 333 10.50 -7.74 10.41
CA GLY A 333 9.83 -8.27 9.21
C GLY A 333 9.17 -9.62 9.47
N VAL A 334 9.56 -10.66 8.72
CA VAL A 334 9.12 -12.06 8.94
C VAL A 334 9.88 -12.77 10.06
N ASN A 335 11.06 -12.27 10.43
CA ASN A 335 11.93 -12.90 11.42
C ASN A 335 11.59 -12.44 12.83
N ILE A 336 11.92 -13.29 13.81
CA ILE A 336 11.68 -13.04 15.22
C ILE A 336 13.00 -13.22 15.99
N HIS A 337 13.24 -12.36 16.98
CA HIS A 337 14.39 -12.44 17.88
C HIS A 337 13.91 -12.69 19.30
N HIS A 338 14.56 -13.62 20.01
CA HIS A 338 14.30 -13.98 21.40
C HIS A 338 15.60 -14.07 22.19
N ASP A 339 15.66 -13.40 23.34
CA ASP A 339 16.82 -13.43 24.23
C ASP A 339 16.69 -14.60 25.24
N ALA A 340 17.23 -15.78 24.88
CA ALA A 340 17.18 -16.97 25.73
C ALA A 340 18.17 -16.85 26.89
N ARG A 341 17.65 -16.79 28.12
CA ARG A 341 18.47 -16.68 29.34
C ARG A 341 18.99 -18.06 29.75
N ILE A 342 20.30 -18.23 29.78
CA ILE A 342 20.96 -19.50 30.11
C ILE A 342 21.88 -19.34 31.32
N PRO A 343 21.96 -20.29 32.26
CA PRO A 343 22.86 -20.16 33.40
C PRO A 343 24.32 -20.44 32.99
N LEU A 344 25.28 -19.84 33.70
CA LEU A 344 26.71 -19.93 33.42
C LEU A 344 27.22 -21.38 33.20
N HIS A 345 26.78 -22.33 34.03
CA HIS A 345 27.20 -23.72 33.92
C HIS A 345 26.73 -24.39 32.61
N THR A 346 25.55 -24.04 32.09
CA THR A 346 25.04 -24.56 30.81
C THR A 346 25.77 -23.93 29.62
N ALA A 347 26.19 -22.67 29.74
CA ALA A 347 27.01 -22.03 28.70
C ALA A 347 28.41 -22.65 28.62
N LEU A 348 29.02 -22.98 29.76
CA LEU A 348 30.35 -23.62 29.84
C LEU A 348 30.31 -25.09 29.41
N LEU A 349 29.51 -25.92 30.08
CA LEU A 349 29.48 -27.39 29.89
C LEU A 349 28.63 -27.82 28.68
N GLY A 350 27.81 -26.94 28.14
CA GLY A 350 26.75 -27.27 27.18
C GLY A 350 25.53 -27.87 27.86
N GLY A 351 24.45 -28.05 27.11
CA GLY A 351 23.21 -28.63 27.62
C GLY A 351 22.02 -28.49 26.69
N LYS A 352 20.82 -28.46 27.27
CA LYS A 352 19.56 -28.21 26.59
C LYS A 352 18.81 -27.08 27.27
N VAL A 353 18.16 -26.22 26.50
CA VAL A 353 17.36 -25.09 26.99
C VAL A 353 16.03 -25.09 26.26
N ARG A 354 14.93 -24.89 27.00
CA ARG A 354 13.60 -24.72 26.42
C ARG A 354 13.44 -23.29 25.95
N VAL A 355 13.14 -23.14 24.66
CA VAL A 355 12.92 -21.85 24.02
C VAL A 355 11.46 -21.76 23.60
N PRO A 356 10.72 -20.71 24.02
CA PRO A 356 9.37 -20.49 23.52
C PRO A 356 9.42 -20.09 22.03
N THR A 357 8.56 -20.69 21.23
CA THR A 357 8.33 -20.33 19.81
C THR A 357 6.85 -19.95 19.64
N LEU A 358 6.46 -19.50 18.45
CA LEU A 358 5.05 -19.17 18.17
C LEU A 358 4.11 -20.39 18.30
N ASP A 359 4.59 -21.58 17.94
CA ASP A 359 3.80 -22.82 17.88
C ASP A 359 3.86 -23.65 19.19
N GLY A 360 4.66 -23.23 20.18
CA GLY A 360 4.93 -23.98 21.42
C GLY A 360 6.40 -23.91 21.87
N GLU A 361 6.79 -24.69 22.88
CA GLU A 361 8.18 -24.78 23.34
C GLU A 361 9.01 -25.78 22.54
N VAL A 362 10.28 -25.46 22.27
CA VAL A 362 11.25 -26.34 21.60
C VAL A 362 12.53 -26.45 22.45
N GLU A 363 13.05 -27.67 22.62
CA GLU A 363 14.35 -27.87 23.27
C GLU A 363 15.50 -27.62 22.29
N VAL A 364 16.27 -26.57 22.54
CA VAL A 364 17.48 -26.21 21.78
C VAL A 364 18.71 -26.75 22.48
N ARG A 365 19.60 -27.41 21.75
CA ARG A 365 20.90 -27.87 22.27
C ARG A 365 21.90 -26.71 22.27
N VAL A 366 22.42 -26.38 23.45
CA VAL A 366 23.45 -25.36 23.65
C VAL A 366 24.82 -26.05 23.64
N PRO A 367 25.76 -25.66 22.75
CA PRO A 367 27.12 -26.20 22.77
C PRO A 367 27.92 -25.69 23.98
N GLY A 368 28.89 -26.48 24.45
CA GLY A 368 29.83 -26.01 25.46
C GLY A 368 30.69 -24.86 24.92
N GLY A 369 31.04 -23.91 25.79
CA GLY A 369 31.76 -22.69 25.42
C GLY A 369 30.90 -21.62 24.73
N THR A 370 29.57 -21.68 24.84
CA THR A 370 28.65 -20.68 24.27
C THR A 370 28.93 -19.28 24.83
N GLN A 371 29.06 -18.29 23.96
CA GLN A 371 29.40 -16.91 24.30
C GLN A 371 28.16 -16.01 24.50
N GLN A 372 28.36 -14.90 25.20
CA GLN A 372 27.33 -13.86 25.37
C GLN A 372 26.89 -13.29 24.01
N GLY A 373 25.59 -13.25 23.76
CA GLY A 373 25.04 -12.74 22.50
C GLY A 373 25.25 -13.65 21.30
N GLN A 374 25.80 -14.86 21.48
CA GLN A 374 25.88 -15.84 20.40
C GLN A 374 24.47 -16.26 19.97
N GLU A 375 24.24 -16.31 18.65
CA GLU A 375 22.91 -16.58 18.09
C GLU A 375 22.78 -18.00 17.55
N CYS A 376 21.60 -18.59 17.73
CA CYS A 376 21.17 -19.84 17.11
C CYS A 376 19.92 -19.57 16.26
N VAL A 377 19.90 -20.06 15.01
CA VAL A 377 18.79 -19.85 14.08
C VAL A 377 17.91 -21.10 14.02
N LEU A 378 16.66 -20.97 14.45
CA LEU A 378 15.62 -21.99 14.31
C LEU A 378 14.82 -21.71 13.03
N LYS A 379 15.13 -22.47 11.98
CA LYS A 379 14.55 -22.27 10.65
C LYS A 379 13.05 -22.51 10.61
N GLY A 380 12.30 -21.66 9.91
CA GLY A 380 10.85 -21.78 9.71
C GLY A 380 10.00 -21.63 10.97
N ARG A 381 10.54 -21.01 12.03
CA ARG A 381 9.86 -20.76 13.33
C ARG A 381 9.55 -19.27 13.59
N GLY A 382 9.73 -18.43 12.59
CA GLY A 382 9.32 -17.03 12.58
C GLY A 382 7.86 -16.83 12.13
N VAL A 383 7.52 -15.59 11.78
CA VAL A 383 6.17 -15.19 11.36
C VAL A 383 5.88 -15.69 9.93
N PRO A 384 4.67 -16.16 9.60
CA PRO A 384 4.28 -16.40 8.22
C PRO A 384 4.26 -15.09 7.41
N ALA A 385 4.70 -15.13 6.15
CA ALA A 385 4.56 -13.99 5.24
C ALA A 385 3.10 -13.77 4.81
N LEU A 386 2.64 -12.52 4.76
CA LEU A 386 1.28 -12.18 4.32
C LEU A 386 0.97 -12.58 2.86
N TYR A 387 1.99 -12.50 2.00
CA TYR A 387 1.89 -12.72 0.55
C TYR A 387 2.73 -13.92 0.10
N GLY A 388 2.79 -14.98 0.92
CA GLY A 388 3.52 -16.20 0.61
C GLY A 388 3.20 -17.34 1.57
N SER A 389 3.66 -18.55 1.25
CA SER A 389 3.54 -19.72 2.15
C SER A 389 4.77 -19.91 3.06
N GLU A 390 5.80 -19.08 2.90
CA GLU A 390 7.05 -19.19 3.65
C GLU A 390 6.90 -18.55 5.04
N LYS A 391 7.43 -19.24 6.06
CA LYS A 391 7.64 -18.69 7.41
C LYS A 391 9.05 -18.14 7.50
N GLY A 392 9.22 -17.02 8.21
CA GLY A 392 10.54 -16.53 8.59
C GLY A 392 11.24 -17.44 9.61
N ASP A 393 12.39 -16.98 10.09
CA ASP A 393 13.22 -17.70 11.06
C ASP A 393 13.14 -17.08 12.47
N LEU A 394 13.40 -17.90 13.49
CA LEU A 394 13.54 -17.45 14.88
C LEU A 394 15.02 -17.45 15.28
N PHE A 395 15.53 -16.25 15.54
CA PHE A 395 16.86 -15.97 16.05
C PHE A 395 16.83 -16.02 17.57
N VAL A 396 17.62 -16.91 18.15
CA VAL A 396 17.73 -17.12 19.60
C VAL A 396 19.11 -16.64 20.04
N SER A 397 19.16 -15.45 20.65
CA SER A 397 20.41 -14.87 21.15
C SER A 397 20.61 -15.30 22.61
N PHE A 398 21.73 -15.94 22.93
CA PHE A 398 21.98 -16.46 24.28
C PHE A 398 22.47 -15.37 25.24
N ALA A 399 21.73 -15.16 26.33
CA ALA A 399 22.09 -14.26 27.41
C ALA A 399 22.49 -15.08 28.65
N ILE A 400 23.79 -15.16 28.94
CA ILE A 400 24.31 -15.89 30.08
C ILE A 400 24.02 -15.12 31.37
N GLN A 401 23.21 -15.72 32.23
CA GLN A 401 22.84 -15.22 33.54
C GLN A 401 23.87 -15.69 34.59
N ILE A 402 24.62 -14.73 35.14
CA ILE A 402 25.52 -14.95 36.28
C ILE A 402 24.68 -14.86 37.57
N PRO A 403 24.75 -15.86 38.48
CA PRO A 403 24.05 -15.80 39.76
C PRO A 403 24.61 -14.69 40.65
N ARG A 404 23.72 -13.94 41.33
CA ARG A 404 24.12 -12.84 42.23
C ARG A 404 24.62 -13.30 43.60
N THR A 405 24.27 -14.53 43.99
CA THR A 405 24.65 -15.15 45.25
C THR A 405 25.15 -16.57 44.99
N LEU A 406 26.13 -16.99 45.79
CA LEU A 406 26.76 -18.31 45.70
C LEU A 406 26.84 -18.90 47.11
N THR A 407 26.67 -20.21 47.23
CA THR A 407 26.97 -20.90 48.49
C THR A 407 28.48 -21.01 48.71
N GLN A 408 28.91 -21.22 49.96
CA GLN A 408 30.32 -21.36 50.30
C GLN A 408 31.03 -22.42 49.43
N ARG A 409 30.45 -23.62 49.31
CA ARG A 409 30.94 -24.70 48.45
C ARG A 409 31.02 -24.32 46.97
N GLN A 410 30.04 -23.57 46.45
CA GLN A 410 30.07 -23.12 45.05
C GLN A 410 31.17 -22.09 44.81
N ARG A 411 31.44 -21.22 45.79
CA ARG A 411 32.54 -20.25 45.73
C ARG A 411 33.89 -20.96 45.75
N GLU A 412 34.08 -21.95 46.61
CA GLU A 412 35.30 -22.76 46.67
C GLU A 412 35.60 -23.45 45.34
N ILE A 413 34.61 -24.10 44.72
CA ILE A 413 34.76 -24.76 43.41
C ILE A 413 35.11 -23.74 42.30
N LEU A 414 34.46 -22.57 42.29
CA LEU A 414 34.77 -21.52 41.31
C LEU A 414 36.14 -20.88 41.54
N GLN A 415 36.63 -20.87 42.78
CA GLN A 415 37.95 -20.37 43.11
C GLN A 415 39.04 -21.37 42.72
N GLN A 416 38.84 -22.67 42.94
CA GLN A 416 39.70 -23.73 42.41
C GLN A 416 39.80 -23.65 40.88
N TYR A 417 38.67 -23.50 40.17
CA TYR A 417 38.66 -23.31 38.72
C TYR A 417 39.40 -22.04 38.28
N ALA A 418 39.31 -20.94 39.04
CA ALA A 418 40.04 -19.71 38.74
C ALA A 418 41.55 -19.88 38.95
N ASP A 419 41.97 -20.52 40.04
CA ASP A 419 43.37 -20.80 40.35
C ASP A 419 43.99 -21.75 39.30
N ASP A 420 43.25 -22.77 38.84
CA ASP A 420 43.64 -23.67 37.74
C ASP A 420 43.85 -22.90 36.42
N VAL A 421 42.92 -22.01 36.05
CA VAL A 421 42.98 -21.22 34.80
C VAL A 421 44.07 -20.14 34.86
N GLU A 422 44.31 -19.53 36.01
CA GLU A 422 45.36 -18.53 36.22
C GLU A 422 46.75 -19.16 36.49
N GLY A 423 46.84 -20.49 36.56
CA GLY A 423 48.09 -21.23 36.83
C GLY A 423 48.63 -21.05 38.26
N ARG A 424 47.78 -20.64 39.20
CA ARG A 424 48.15 -20.47 40.61
C ARG A 424 48.03 -21.80 41.34
N SER A 425 49.12 -22.56 41.39
CA SER A 425 49.20 -23.77 42.21
C SER A 425 48.86 -23.45 43.67
N SER A 426 47.72 -23.96 44.16
CA SER A 426 47.25 -23.74 45.53
C SER A 426 48.22 -24.34 46.56
N PRO A 427 48.83 -23.55 47.48
CA PRO A 427 49.90 -24.06 48.36
C PRO A 427 49.47 -25.01 49.50
N GLN A 428 48.28 -25.63 49.42
CA GLN A 428 47.66 -26.36 50.54
C GLN A 428 47.47 -27.88 50.32
N ALA A 429 48.07 -28.45 49.27
CA ALA A 429 47.98 -29.90 49.00
C ALA A 429 49.20 -30.72 49.48
N ASP A 430 50.12 -30.13 50.26
CA ASP A 430 51.41 -30.79 50.63
C ASP A 430 51.69 -30.76 52.14
N GLN A 431 50.65 -30.98 52.96
CA GLN A 431 50.77 -31.27 54.40
C GLN A 431 49.93 -32.47 54.82
N THR A 432 50.32 -33.66 54.38
CA THR A 432 49.98 -34.90 55.10
C THR A 432 51.06 -35.97 54.86
N THR A 433 51.46 -36.66 55.93
CA THR A 433 52.30 -37.87 55.97
C THR A 433 53.79 -37.75 55.59
N SER A 434 54.59 -37.13 56.47
CA SER A 434 56.02 -37.48 56.64
C SER A 434 56.50 -37.42 58.10
N THR A 435 55.74 -38.01 59.03
CA THR A 435 56.23 -38.25 60.40
C THR A 435 56.81 -39.66 60.48
N ALA A 436 58.13 -39.77 60.38
CA ALA A 436 58.84 -41.04 60.57
C ALA A 436 58.82 -41.45 62.05
N GLY A 437 58.50 -42.71 62.32
CA GLY A 437 58.55 -43.33 63.65
C GLY A 437 59.05 -44.77 63.53
N SER A 438 60.30 -45.02 63.91
CA SER A 438 60.94 -46.34 63.90
C SER A 438 60.52 -47.19 65.09
N GLY A 439 60.28 -48.50 64.90
CA GLY A 439 59.87 -49.40 65.99
C GLY A 439 59.81 -50.88 65.62
N SER A 440 60.88 -51.61 65.91
CA SER A 440 61.18 -52.99 65.53
C SER A 440 60.21 -54.11 66.01
N SER A 441 60.19 -55.20 65.22
CA SER A 441 60.06 -56.64 65.59
C SER A 441 58.70 -57.31 65.87
N ARG A 442 58.42 -58.38 65.10
CA ARG A 442 58.30 -59.81 65.51
C ARG A 442 57.15 -60.56 64.78
N GLU A 443 57.46 -61.75 64.26
CA GLU A 443 56.57 -62.67 63.53
C GLU A 443 55.67 -63.54 64.48
N PRO A 444 54.94 -64.59 64.03
CA PRO A 444 53.67 -64.50 63.30
C PRO A 444 52.56 -65.42 63.92
N SER A 445 51.30 -65.30 63.51
CA SER A 445 50.33 -66.41 63.68
C SER A 445 49.08 -66.32 62.78
N ALA A 446 48.53 -67.49 62.46
CA ALA A 446 47.46 -67.72 61.49
C ALA A 446 46.05 -67.31 61.96
N GLY A 447 45.15 -67.02 61.01
CA GLY A 447 43.72 -66.82 61.25
C GLY A 447 42.93 -66.77 59.94
N LYS A 448 42.17 -67.84 59.67
CA LYS A 448 41.43 -68.16 58.44
C LYS A 448 40.64 -67.01 57.77
N GLN A 449 40.62 -67.05 56.44
CA GLN A 449 39.53 -66.53 55.61
C GLN A 449 38.45 -67.62 55.47
N ASP A 450 37.18 -67.24 55.50
CA ASP A 450 36.05 -68.03 55.00
C ASP A 450 35.22 -67.12 54.06
N ASP A 451 34.56 -67.74 53.08
CA ASP A 451 34.16 -67.14 51.80
C ASP A 451 32.91 -66.24 51.77
N MET A 452 32.83 -65.49 50.65
CA MET A 452 31.67 -65.06 49.85
C MET A 452 30.35 -65.91 49.97
N PRO A 453 29.16 -65.43 49.54
CA PRO A 453 28.95 -64.62 48.33
C PRO A 453 27.81 -63.56 48.31
N ASN A 454 27.67 -62.99 47.11
CA ASN A 454 26.64 -62.10 46.56
C ASN A 454 25.15 -62.42 46.85
N ALA A 455 24.35 -61.37 46.62
CA ALA A 455 22.92 -61.30 46.25
C ALA A 455 22.49 -62.32 45.15
N PRO A 456 21.18 -62.55 44.82
CA PRO A 456 20.12 -61.52 44.84
C PRO A 456 18.65 -61.97 45.11
N ASP A 457 17.75 -61.02 44.84
CA ASP A 457 16.43 -61.16 44.20
C ASP A 457 15.09 -61.17 44.98
N GLN A 458 14.20 -60.32 44.44
CA GLN A 458 12.76 -60.49 44.23
C GLN A 458 11.68 -59.98 45.21
N GLU A 459 10.58 -59.59 44.54
CA GLU A 459 9.20 -59.31 44.96
C GLU A 459 8.89 -58.22 46.00
N ASN A 460 8.15 -57.21 45.53
CA ASN A 460 6.96 -56.77 46.27
C ASN A 460 5.85 -56.30 45.32
N ASP A 461 4.92 -57.20 44.99
CA ASP A 461 3.59 -56.85 44.51
C ASP A 461 2.63 -56.75 45.71
N SER A 462 2.18 -55.53 46.04
CA SER A 462 0.84 -55.31 46.56
C SER A 462 0.49 -53.82 46.65
N ARG A 463 -0.74 -53.31 46.49
CA ARG A 463 -2.07 -53.74 45.99
C ARG A 463 -3.10 -52.88 46.73
N ARG A 464 -4.06 -52.23 46.03
CA ARG A 464 -5.26 -51.51 46.58
C ARG A 464 -4.92 -50.23 47.40
N LYS A 465 -5.78 -49.24 47.70
CA LYS A 465 -7.23 -48.89 47.58
C LYS A 465 -7.32 -47.34 47.79
N ARG A 466 -8.34 -46.53 47.45
CA ARG A 466 -9.63 -46.68 46.74
C ARG A 466 -10.13 -45.28 46.25
N THR A 467 -10.81 -45.24 45.10
CA THR A 467 -11.92 -44.34 44.65
C THR A 467 -12.47 -43.20 45.56
N ALA A 468 -12.76 -42.03 44.96
CA ALA A 468 -14.10 -41.42 44.83
C ALA A 468 -13.98 -40.14 43.95
N THR A 469 -14.60 -39.96 42.77
CA THR A 469 -16.03 -39.85 42.38
C THR A 469 -16.79 -38.63 42.93
N GLY A 470 -17.35 -37.81 42.03
CA GLY A 470 -18.34 -36.75 42.34
C GLY A 470 -18.07 -35.45 41.56
N THR A 471 -18.32 -35.37 40.25
CA THR A 471 -19.59 -34.96 39.59
C THR A 471 -20.08 -33.55 39.97
N GLY A 472 -20.15 -32.68 38.96
CA GLY A 472 -20.77 -31.36 38.94
C GLY A 472 -20.76 -30.84 37.52
#